data_AF-A0A9E4UJE6-F1
#
_entry.id   AF-A0A9E4UJE6-F1
#
_cell.length_a   1.000
_cell.length_b   1.000
_cell.length_c   1.000
_cell.angle_alpha   90.00
_cell.angle_beta   90.00
_cell.angle_gamma   90.00
#
_symmetry.space_group_name_H-M   'P 1'
#
loop_
_entity.id
_entity.type
_entity.pdbx_description
1 polymer ?
#
loop_
_entity_poly.entity_id
_entity_poly.type
_entity_poly.pdbx_seq_one_letter_code
_entity_poly.pdbx_strand_id
1 'polypeptide(L)' 'MALIFHLAFKDAWEAARPTGEYAAPSLAEEGFIHCSKDIPQLIKVAARLYPGEAGLIVLDVDL' A
#
# COMPACT_ATOMS: atom_id res chain seq x y z
N MET A 1 -7.69 12.93 12.53
CA MET A 1 -7.52 12.33 11.21
C MET A 1 -6.30 12.89 10.51
N ALA A 2 -5.30 12.03 10.33
CA ALA A 2 -4.25 12.25 9.36
C ALA A 2 -4.40 11.21 8.24
N LEU A 3 -4.35 11.63 6.98
CA LEU A 3 -4.41 10.72 5.85
C LEU A 3 -3.00 10.27 5.47
N ILE A 4 -2.78 8.97 5.38
CA ILE A 4 -1.54 8.37 4.86
C ILE A 4 -1.87 7.47 3.67
N PHE A 5 -0.86 7.13 2.89
CA PHE A 5 -1.03 6.42 1.63
C PHE A 5 -0.23 5.11 1.61
N HIS A 6 -0.87 4.03 1.19
CA HIS A 6 -0.23 2.73 1.03
C HIS A 6 -0.27 2.29 -0.44
N LEU A 7 0.83 1.71 -0.92
CA LEU A 7 0.88 1.04 -2.24
C LEU A 7 0.51 -0.42 -2.07
N ALA A 8 -0.54 -0.84 -2.75
CA ALA A 8 -1.00 -2.23 -2.74
C ALA A 8 -1.09 -2.77 -4.17
N PHE A 9 -0.88 -4.07 -4.34
CA PHE A 9 -1.25 -4.73 -5.59
C PHE A 9 -2.77 -4.82 -5.70
N LYS A 10 -3.31 -4.49 -6.88
CA LYS A 10 -4.75 -4.52 -7.14
C LYS A 10 -5.35 -5.88 -6.82
N ASP A 11 -4.71 -6.96 -7.24
CA ASP A 11 -5.22 -8.31 -7.02
C ASP A 11 -5.24 -8.69 -5.53
N ALA A 12 -4.22 -8.27 -4.78
CA ALA A 12 -4.17 -8.48 -3.33
C ALA A 12 -5.26 -7.67 -2.60
N TRP A 13 -5.50 -6.44 -3.04
CA TRP A 13 -6.59 -5.61 -2.52
C TRP A 13 -7.95 -6.24 -2.81
N GLU A 14 -8.22 -6.62 -4.06
CA GLU A 14 -9.51 -7.23 -4.43
C GLU A 14 -9.75 -8.56 -3.69
N ALA A 15 -8.71 -9.36 -3.46
CA ALA A 15 -8.80 -10.60 -2.68
C ALA A 15 -9.10 -10.37 -1.19
N ALA A 16 -8.71 -9.23 -0.63
CA ALA A 16 -8.96 -8.84 0.77
C ALA A 16 -10.35 -8.22 0.99
N ARG A 17 -11.00 -7.70 -0.06
CA ARG A 17 -12.33 -7.07 0.06
C ARG A 17 -13.41 -7.97 0.67
N PRO A 18 -13.51 -9.29 0.36
CA PRO A 18 -14.51 -10.16 0.95
C PRO A 18 -14.32 -10.41 2.44
N THR A 19 -13.08 -10.43 2.92
CA THR A 19 -12.76 -10.66 4.36
C THR A 19 -12.90 -9.37 5.16
N GLY A 20 -12.79 -8.21 4.51
CA GLY A 20 -12.78 -6.90 5.16
C GLY A 20 -11.46 -6.56 5.84
N GLU A 21 -10.46 -7.45 5.72
CA GLU A 21 -9.15 -7.32 6.34
C GLU A 21 -8.07 -7.44 5.26
N TYR A 22 -7.30 -6.37 5.08
CA TYR A 22 -6.14 -6.33 4.19
C TYR A 22 -4.86 -6.47 5.00
N ALA A 23 -3.99 -7.40 4.60
CA ALA A 23 -2.67 -7.60 5.18
C ALA A 23 -1.62 -7.61 4.06
N ALA A 24 -0.74 -6.60 4.06
CA ALA A 24 0.40 -6.58 3.16
C ALA A 24 1.46 -7.62 3.60
N PRO A 25 2.27 -8.18 2.69
CA PRO A 25 3.34 -9.13 3.03
C PRO A 25 4.29 -8.63 4.12
N SER A 26 4.63 -7.34 4.11
CA SER A 26 5.50 -6.71 5.12
C SER A 26 4.96 -6.84 6.55
N LEU A 27 3.65 -6.98 6.75
CA LEU A 27 3.09 -7.20 8.08
C LEU A 27 3.56 -8.53 8.66
N ALA A 28 3.64 -9.59 7.85
CA ALA A 28 4.11 -10.89 8.28
C ALA A 28 5.65 -10.95 8.37
N GLU A 29 6.35 -10.27 7.47
CA GLU A 29 7.82 -10.35 7.36
C GLU A 29 8.56 -9.37 8.30
N GLU A 30 8.01 -8.18 8.50
CA GLU A 30 8.64 -7.08 9.25
C GLU A 30 7.84 -6.67 10.48
N GLY A 31 6.58 -7.10 10.60
CA GLY A 31 5.69 -6.75 11.70
C GLY A 31 4.91 -5.43 11.50
N PHE A 32 5.00 -4.79 10.33
CA PHE A 32 4.28 -3.55 10.03
C PHE A 32 4.02 -3.33 8.52
N ILE A 33 3.07 -2.44 8.20
CA ILE A 33 2.74 -2.06 6.81
C ILE A 33 3.43 -0.73 6.47
N HIS A 34 4.17 -0.71 5.36
CA HIS A 34 4.83 0.52 4.88
C HIS A 34 3.82 1.50 4.30
N CYS A 35 3.73 2.68 4.90
CA CYS A 35 2.90 3.78 4.42
C CYS A 35 3.75 5.01 4.12
N SER A 36 3.27 5.83 3.19
CA SER A 36 3.81 7.14 2.85
C SER A 36 2.95 8.22 3.49
N LYS A 37 3.60 9.26 4.01
CA LYS A 37 2.90 10.38 4.66
C LYS A 37 2.14 11.27 3.67
N ASP A 38 2.59 11.30 2.41
CA ASP A 38 2.05 12.14 1.34
C ASP A 38 2.28 11.52 -0.04
N ILE A 39 1.56 12.03 -1.05
CA ILE A 39 1.67 11.59 -2.46
C ILE A 39 3.09 11.74 -3.02
N PRO A 40 3.84 12.84 -2.80
CA PRO A 40 5.22 12.95 -3.25
C PRO A 40 6.16 11.84 -2.71
N GLN A 41 6.03 11.47 -1.43
CA GLN A 41 6.77 10.34 -0.87
C GLN A 41 6.33 9.04 -1.55
N LEU A 42 5.03 8.82 -1.71
CA LEU A 42 4.49 7.63 -2.36
C LEU A 42 5.05 7.44 -3.77
N ILE A 43 5.08 8.50 -4.59
CA ILE A 43 5.62 8.45 -5.96
C ILE A 43 7.11 8.08 -5.94
N LYS A 44 7.90 8.61 -5.01
CA LYS A 44 9.32 8.26 -4.86
C LYS A 44 9.49 6.78 -4.46
N VAL A 45 8.65 6.28 -3.57
CA VAL A 45 8.65 4.87 -3.16
C VAL A 45 8.26 3.97 -4.33
N ALA A 46 7.19 4.31 -5.07
CA ALA A 46 6.75 3.60 -6.26
C ALA A 46 7.86 3.51 -7.31
N ALA A 47 8.50 4.64 -7.63
CA ALA A 47 9.59 4.68 -8.60
C ALA A 47 10.84 3.88 -8.17
N ARG A 48 11.11 3.81 -6.86
CA ARG A 48 12.27 3.12 -6.30
C ARG A 48 12.07 1.61 -6.18
N LEU A 49 10.93 1.19 -5.65
CA LEU A 49 10.68 -0.21 -5.26
C LEU A 49 9.90 -0.99 -6.32
N TYR A 50 9.12 -0.31 -7.16
CA TYR A 50 8.23 -0.93 -8.13
C TYR A 50 8.40 -0.35 -9.54
N PRO A 51 9.64 -0.29 -10.09
CA PRO A 51 9.88 0.29 -11.39
C PRO A 51 9.23 -0.52 -12.51
N GLY A 52 8.35 0.12 -13.29
CA GLY A 52 7.67 -0.53 -14.42
C GLY A 52 6.53 -1.47 -14.01
N GLU A 53 6.19 -1.54 -12.73
CA GLU A 53 5.11 -2.39 -12.23
C GLU A 53 3.75 -1.81 -12.63
N ALA A 54 2.93 -2.65 -13.26
CA ALA A 54 1.56 -2.31 -13.63
C ALA A 54 0.61 -3.12 -12.75
N GLY A 55 -0.39 -2.45 -12.15
CA GLY A 55 -1.32 -3.10 -11.23
C GLY A 55 -1.15 -2.71 -9.76
N LEU A 56 -0.31 -1.71 -9.49
CA LEU A 56 -0.35 -1.02 -8.19
C LEU A 56 -1.54 -0.07 -8.12
N ILE A 57 -2.14 -0.01 -6.94
CA ILE A 57 -3.14 0.98 -6.55
C ILE A 57 -2.64 1.74 -5.31
N VAL A 58 -3.22 2.92 -5.10
CA VAL A 58 -3.01 3.72 -3.90
C VAL A 58 -4.22 3.53 -2.99
N LEU A 59 -3.97 3.14 -1.75
CA LEU A 59 -4.97 3.09 -0.70
C LEU A 59 -4.81 4.30 0.21
N ASP A 60 -5.93 4.98 0.42
CA ASP A 60 -6.08 6.06 1.40
C ASP A 60 -6.37 5.43 2.77
N VAL A 61 -5.52 5.71 3.75
CA VAL A 61 -5.62 5.16 5.10
C VAL A 61 -5.79 6.29 6.10
N ASP A 62 -6.90 6.27 6.81
CA ASP A 62 -7.22 7.24 7.85
C ASP A 62 -6.58 6.81 9.19
N LEU A 63 -5.79 7.71 9.80
CA LEU A 63 -5.20 7.57 11.14
C LEU A 63 -6.00 8.30 12.22
#